data_AF-A0A1C4DTF7-F1
#
_entry.id   AF-A0A1C4DTF7-F1
#
_cell.length_a   1.000
_cell.length_b   1.000
_cell.length_c   1.000
_cell.angle_alpha   90.00
_cell.angle_beta   90.00
_cell.angle_gamma   90.00
#
_symmetry.space_group_name_H-M   'P 1'
#
loop_
_entity.id
_entity.type
_entity.pdbx_description
1 polymer ?
#
loop_
_entity_poly.entity_id
_entity_poly.type
_entity_poly.pdbx_seq_one_letter_code
_entity_poly.pdbx_strand_id
1 'polypeptide(L)' 'MKNKKIDTLAKVAMRNRGLSVKEKRVRYQGKIFTFKYVSGHYEVFLEDQQVDSIATDSINDAIAEYKEKHNKTKR' A
#
# COMPACT_ATOMS: atom_id res chain seq x y z
N MET A 1 -6.12 23.19 -3.28
CA MET A 1 -5.43 21.99 -2.74
C MET A 1 -4.89 21.16 -3.89
N LYS A 2 -3.59 21.30 -4.20
CA LYS A 2 -2.87 20.46 -5.15
C LYS A 2 -2.34 19.25 -4.37
N ASN A 3 -2.66 18.04 -4.82
CA ASN A 3 -1.89 16.79 -4.71
C ASN A 3 -2.84 15.59 -4.84
N LYS A 4 -3.35 15.38 -6.06
CA LYS A 4 -4.06 14.15 -6.43
C LYS A 4 -3.65 13.67 -7.82
N LYS A 5 -2.34 13.74 -8.07
CA LYS A 5 -1.68 13.06 -9.18
C LYS A 5 -0.73 12.07 -8.55
N ILE A 6 -1.26 10.91 -8.12
CA ILE A 6 -0.45 9.71 -8.21
C ILE A 6 -0.13 9.62 -9.70
N ASP A 7 1.10 10.01 -10.01
CA ASP A 7 1.57 10.36 -11.34
C ASP A 7 1.19 9.25 -12.32
N THR A 8 0.27 9.54 -13.24
CA THR A 8 -0.07 8.63 -14.33
C THR A 8 1.22 8.18 -15.04
N LEU A 9 2.22 9.06 -15.09
CA LEU A 9 3.55 8.80 -15.58
C LEU A 9 4.30 7.74 -14.78
N ALA A 10 4.23 7.77 -13.44
CA ALA A 10 4.83 6.75 -12.58
C ALA A 10 4.15 5.38 -12.79
N LYS A 11 2.81 5.37 -12.92
CA LYS A 11 2.05 4.14 -13.19
C LYS A 11 2.38 3.54 -14.56
N VAL A 12 2.52 4.39 -15.58
CA VAL A 12 2.92 3.98 -16.95
C VAL A 12 4.39 3.52 -16.98
N ALA A 13 5.28 4.22 -16.27
CA ALA A 13 6.69 3.85 -16.16
C ALA A 13 6.89 2.50 -15.47
N MET A 14 6.11 2.18 -14.44
CA MET A 14 6.13 0.86 -13.80
C MET A 14 5.58 -0.24 -14.71
N ARG A 15 4.46 0.03 -15.40
CA ARG A 15 3.88 -0.92 -16.37
C ARG A 15 4.83 -1.22 -17.54
N ASN A 16 5.53 -0.21 -18.06
CA ASN A 16 6.50 -0.35 -19.15
C ASN A 16 7.75 -1.16 -18.75
N ARG A 17 8.06 -1.26 -17.43
CA ARG A 17 9.13 -2.10 -16.90
C ARG A 17 8.68 -3.54 -16.58
N GLY A 18 7.47 -3.94 -16.96
CA GLY A 18 6.90 -5.26 -16.61
C GLY A 18 6.46 -5.38 -15.15
N LEU A 19 6.50 -4.28 -14.39
CA LEU A 19 6.03 -4.22 -13.00
C LEU A 19 4.53 -3.93 -13.04
N SER A 20 3.73 -4.98 -13.15
CA SER A 20 2.32 -4.89 -12.76
C SER A 20 2.28 -4.42 -11.30
N VAL A 21 1.87 -3.17 -11.06
CA VAL A 21 1.74 -2.63 -9.70
C VAL A 21 0.75 -3.52 -8.97
N LYS A 22 1.24 -4.43 -8.12
CA LYS A 22 0.42 -5.27 -7.25
C LYS A 22 -0.19 -4.35 -6.20
N GLU A 23 -1.30 -3.70 -6.58
CA GLU A 23 -2.09 -2.84 -5.69
C GLU A 23 -3.29 -3.65 -5.15
N LYS A 24 -3.52 -3.60 -3.84
CA LYS A 24 -4.73 -4.13 -3.22
C LYS A 24 -5.33 -3.11 -2.27
N ARG A 25 -6.63 -2.87 -2.41
CA ARG A 25 -7.40 -2.04 -1.49
C ARG A 25 -8.10 -2.90 -0.47
N VAL A 26 -7.98 -2.54 0.81
CA VAL A 26 -8.51 -3.30 1.93
C VAL A 26 -9.24 -2.36 2.86
N ARG A 27 -10.49 -2.70 3.20
CA ARG A 27 -11.23 -1.99 4.23
C ARG A 27 -10.88 -2.56 5.60
N TYR A 28 -10.42 -1.71 6.52
CA TYR A 28 -10.07 -2.08 7.89
C TYR A 28 -10.43 -0.96 8.86
N GLN A 29 -11.10 -1.28 9.97
CA GLN A 29 -11.58 -0.30 10.95
C GLN A 29 -12.36 0.88 10.33
N GLY A 30 -13.20 0.61 9.33
CA GLY A 30 -13.98 1.64 8.63
C GLY A 30 -13.20 2.48 7.61
N LYS A 31 -11.87 2.39 7.59
CA LYS A 31 -10.97 3.10 6.67
C LYS A 31 -10.56 2.23 5.49
N ILE A 32 -10.17 2.85 4.37
CA ILE A 32 -9.69 2.14 3.17
C ILE A 32 -8.17 2.33 3.08
N PHE A 33 -7.46 1.21 3.16
CA PHE A 33 -6.01 1.15 3.00
C PHE A 33 -5.67 0.63 1.62
N THR A 34 -4.61 1.16 1.03
CA THR A 34 -4.09 0.73 -0.28
C THR A 34 -2.68 0.22 -0.09
N PHE A 35 -2.49 -1.07 -0.35
CA PHE A 35 -1.19 -1.74 -0.31
C PHE A 35 -0.61 -1.72 -1.72
N LYS A 36 0.58 -1.15 -1.91
CA LYS A 36 1.28 -1.09 -3.19
C LYS A 36 2.64 -1.78 -3.09
N TYR A 37 2.89 -2.74 -3.96
CA TYR A 37 4.21 -3.36 -4.01
C TYR A 37 5.23 -2.41 -4.66
N VAL A 38 6.30 -2.11 -3.93
CA VAL A 38 7.42 -1.30 -4.36
C VAL A 38 8.70 -2.09 -4.12
N SER A 39 9.29 -2.60 -5.21
CA SER A 39 10.65 -3.16 -5.26
C SER A 39 11.11 -3.94 -4.01
N GLY A 40 10.36 -4.98 -3.61
CA GLY A 40 10.75 -5.85 -2.48
C GLY A 40 9.94 -5.65 -1.19
N HIS A 41 9.03 -4.68 -1.15
CA HIS A 41 8.16 -4.45 0.01
C HIS A 41 6.79 -3.91 -0.41
N TYR A 42 5.83 -3.89 0.52
CA TYR A 42 4.53 -3.27 0.35
C TYR A 42 4.44 -1.95 1.12
N GLU A 43 4.17 -0.86 0.44
CA GLU A 43 3.81 0.41 1.05
C GLU A 43 2.31 0.48 1.30
N VAL A 44 1.91 0.97 2.49
CA VAL A 44 0.51 1.10 2.88
C VAL A 44 0.11 2.56 2.87
N PHE A 45 -0.96 2.89 2.14
CA PHE A 45 -1.51 4.23 2.02
C PHE A 45 -2.90 4.31 2.65
N LEU A 46 -3.18 5.39 3.35
CA LEU A 46 -4.51 5.81 3.81
C LEU A 46 -4.79 7.19 3.23
N GLU A 47 -5.89 7.35 2.48
CA GLU A 47 -6.27 8.65 1.89
C GLU A 47 -5.13 9.35 1.13
N ASP A 48 -4.41 8.60 0.30
CA ASP A 48 -3.24 9.05 -0.48
C ASP A 48 -1.98 9.39 0.35
N GLN A 49 -2.01 9.24 1.67
CA GLN A 49 -0.84 9.40 2.56
C GLN A 49 -0.23 8.03 2.90
N GLN A 50 1.08 7.87 2.73
CA GLN A 50 1.78 6.67 3.21
C GLN A 50 1.76 6.65 4.74
N VAL A 51 1.29 5.54 5.30
CA VAL A 51 1.17 5.33 6.75
C VAL A 51 2.05 4.20 7.26
N ASP A 52 2.51 3.31 6.38
CA ASP A 52 3.36 2.17 6.76
C ASP A 52 4.13 1.60 5.56
N SER A 53 5.11 0.74 5.86
CA SER A 53 5.89 -0.04 4.88
C SER A 53 6.22 -1.41 5.45
N ILE A 54 5.97 -2.46 4.68
CA ILE A 54 6.05 -3.85 5.12
C ILE A 54 6.94 -4.64 4.18
N ALA A 55 8.09 -5.10 4.67
CA ALA A 55 9.11 -5.81 3.89
C ALA A 55 8.71 -7.27 3.61
N THR A 56 7.74 -7.44 2.70
CA THR A 56 7.26 -8.74 2.24
C THR A 56 6.93 -8.70 0.74
N ASP A 57 7.00 -9.85 0.10
CA ASP A 57 6.63 -10.08 -1.30
C ASP A 57 5.19 -10.61 -1.46
N SER A 58 4.54 -10.95 -0.34
CA SER A 58 3.20 -11.48 -0.26
C SER A 58 2.19 -10.44 0.23
N ILE A 59 1.19 -10.14 -0.61
CA ILE A 59 0.12 -9.18 -0.28
C ILE A 59 -0.68 -9.60 0.96
N ASN A 60 -0.85 -10.91 1.19
CA ASN A 60 -1.64 -11.41 2.31
C ASN A 60 -0.86 -11.26 3.61
N ASP A 61 0.45 -11.52 3.59
CA ASP A 61 1.33 -11.35 4.74
C ASP A 61 1.45 -9.86 5.09
N ALA A 62 1.55 -8.98 4.07
CA ALA A 62 1.52 -7.53 4.28
C ALA A 62 0.26 -7.08 5.02
N ILE A 63 -0.92 -7.59 4.62
CA ILE A 63 -2.19 -7.23 5.27
C ILE A 63 -2.26 -7.78 6.70
N ALA A 64 -1.78 -9.01 6.92
CA ALA A 64 -1.78 -9.64 8.23
C ALA A 64 -0.87 -8.89 9.20
N GLU A 65 0.35 -8.57 8.78
CA GLU A 65 1.32 -7.81 9.59
C GLU A 65 0.82 -6.40 9.89
N TYR A 66 0.23 -5.72 8.90
CA TYR A 66 -0.40 -4.41 9.12
C TYR A 66 -1.49 -4.49 10.19
N LYS A 67 -2.40 -5.46 10.07
CA LYS A 67 -3.45 -5.66 11.06
C LYS A 67 -2.86 -5.98 12.43
N GLU A 68 -1.83 -6.82 12.54
CA GLU A 68 -1.23 -7.15 13.83
C GLU A 68 -0.59 -5.94 14.50
N LYS A 69 0.21 -5.16 13.75
CA LYS A 69 0.84 -3.92 14.23
C LYS A 69 -0.19 -2.92 14.74
N HIS A 70 -1.26 -2.69 13.96
CA HIS A 70 -2.27 -1.67 14.25
C HIS A 70 -3.42 -2.14 15.14
N ASN A 71 -3.50 -3.43 15.47
CA ASN A 71 -4.45 -3.96 16.44
C ASN A 71 -3.90 -3.94 17.88
N LYS A 72 -2.57 -3.82 18.05
CA LYS A 72 -1.90 -3.80 19.37
C LYS A 72 -1.99 -2.44 20.09
N THR A 73 -2.45 -1.36 19.46
CA THR A 73 -2.66 -0.04 20.08
C THR A 73 -3.88 0.02 21.01
N LYS A 74 -4.28 -1.10 21.61
CA LYS A 74 -5.49 -1.22 22.44
C LYS A 74 -5.28 -1.99 23.75
N ARG A 75 -4.04 -2.06 24.25
CA ARG A 75 -3.74 -2.58 25.59
C ARG A 75 -3.02 -1.54 26.43
#